data_AF-A0A916G4V7-F1
#
_entry.id   AF-A0A916G4V7-F1
#
_cell.length_a   1.000
_cell.length_b   1.000
_cell.length_c   1.000
_cell.angle_alpha   90.00
_cell.angle_beta   90.00
_cell.angle_gamma   90.00
#
_symmetry.space_group_name_H-M   'P 1'
#
loop_
_entity.id
_entity.type
_entity.pdbx_description
1 polymer ?
#
loop_
_entity_poly.entity_id
_entity_poly.type
_entity_poly.pdbx_seq_one_letter_code
_entity_poly.pdbx_strand_id
1 'polypeptide(L)'
;SSMTDGIKFETPAPEPEEHTFRPSERPRLRAHRRLVRDVIEIVLLIVITYTPINLMTARAVVEGPSMKPNFETGDLVIVNRSAYFFGAPQRGDVVVLHNPRNSTSDDLIKRIIGLPSETIEIREGRVYANGTLLEEPYVNNFCTCSGMWILKADEYFILGDNRSNSFDSHNFGPINKNLIVGQAWIRYYPLSKFTIIAHPRYPTVDPNYVPPTPTPTPQVTPMLPGAPSYPPALTPRDNLNPRGGV
;
A
#
# COMPACT_ATOMS: atom_id res chain seq x y z
N SER A 1 -15.36 113.76 -51.38
CA SER A 1 -16.02 113.06 -50.27
C SER A 1 -17.03 112.10 -50.86
N SER A 2 -16.83 110.78 -50.82
CA SER A 2 -16.92 109.92 -49.62
C SER A 2 -18.29 110.09 -48.97
N MET A 3 -19.19 109.11 -48.88
CA MET A 3 -19.00 107.74 -48.40
C MET A 3 -20.16 106.88 -48.92
N THR A 4 -19.87 105.68 -49.40
CA THR A 4 -20.84 104.58 -49.52
C THR A 4 -21.10 104.01 -48.13
N ASP A 5 -22.33 104.07 -47.62
CA ASP A 5 -22.69 103.47 -46.35
C ASP A 5 -23.42 102.14 -46.61
N GLY A 6 -22.66 101.05 -46.53
CA GLY A 6 -23.18 99.70 -46.52
C GLY A 6 -23.50 99.32 -45.08
N ILE A 7 -24.77 99.03 -44.79
CA ILE A 7 -25.17 98.49 -43.49
C ILE A 7 -25.42 96.99 -43.62
N LYS A 8 -24.63 96.29 -42.80
CA LYS A 8 -24.44 94.85 -42.62
C LYS A 8 -25.74 94.08 -42.36
N PHE A 9 -25.89 92.94 -43.01
CA PHE A 9 -26.70 91.84 -42.50
C PHE A 9 -25.95 91.21 -41.32
N GLU A 10 -26.53 91.32 -40.14
CA GLU A 10 -26.04 90.72 -38.91
C GLU A 10 -26.50 89.26 -38.88
N THR A 11 -25.57 88.33 -39.14
CA THR A 11 -25.82 86.89 -39.02
C THR A 11 -26.12 86.57 -37.55
N PRO A 12 -27.25 85.95 -37.19
CA PRO A 12 -27.51 85.55 -35.82
C PRO A 12 -26.43 84.57 -35.36
N ALA A 13 -25.93 84.77 -34.13
CA ALA A 13 -24.94 83.90 -33.52
C ALA A 13 -25.45 82.45 -33.51
N PRO A 14 -24.59 81.45 -33.80
CA PRO A 14 -25.00 80.05 -33.71
C PRO A 14 -25.44 79.74 -32.27
N GLU A 15 -26.63 79.15 -32.11
CA GLU A 15 -27.10 78.64 -30.82
C GLU A 15 -26.04 77.68 -30.25
N PRO A 16 -25.77 77.74 -28.93
CA PRO A 16 -24.82 76.82 -28.33
C PRO A 16 -25.37 75.39 -28.47
N GLU A 17 -24.62 74.53 -29.17
CA GLU A 17 -24.93 73.11 -29.24
C GLU A 17 -25.00 72.55 -27.82
N GLU A 18 -26.21 72.17 -27.39
CA GLU A 18 -26.42 71.50 -26.13
C GLU A 18 -25.77 70.12 -26.21
N HIS A 19 -24.52 70.02 -25.77
CA HIS A 19 -23.82 68.77 -25.56
C HIS A 19 -24.62 67.96 -24.52
N THR A 20 -25.53 67.12 -25.01
CA THR A 20 -26.22 66.14 -24.19
C THR A 20 -25.19 65.24 -23.52
N PHE A 21 -24.93 65.49 -22.25
CA PHE A 21 -24.09 64.64 -21.41
C PHE A 21 -24.80 63.30 -21.25
N ARG A 22 -24.53 62.34 -22.14
CA ARG A 22 -25.00 60.96 -21.98
C ARG A 22 -24.27 60.36 -20.78
N PRO A 23 -24.96 60.02 -19.67
CA PRO A 23 -24.31 59.30 -18.59
C PRO A 23 -23.79 57.98 -19.16
N SER A 24 -22.48 57.72 -19.05
CA SER A 24 -21.93 56.43 -19.46
C SER A 24 -22.64 55.30 -18.69
N GLU A 25 -23.41 54.46 -19.39
CA GLU A 25 -24.05 53.31 -18.76
C GLU A 25 -23.00 52.37 -18.13
N ARG A 26 -23.27 51.99 -16.89
CA ARG A 26 -22.31 51.46 -15.90
C ARG A 26 -21.78 50.07 -16.28
N PRO A 27 -20.47 49.88 -16.56
CA PRO A 27 -19.90 48.56 -16.89
C PRO A 27 -19.66 47.66 -15.66
N ARG A 28 -19.68 48.22 -14.45
CA ARG A 28 -19.09 47.56 -13.25
C ARG A 28 -19.90 46.37 -12.70
N LEU A 29 -21.23 46.40 -12.77
CA LEU A 29 -22.08 45.36 -12.17
C LEU A 29 -22.08 44.03 -12.96
N ARG A 30 -21.99 44.09 -14.29
CA ARG A 30 -21.92 42.88 -15.14
C ARG A 30 -20.54 42.21 -15.08
N ALA A 31 -19.47 43.00 -14.99
CA ALA A 31 -18.11 42.48 -14.84
C ALA A 31 -17.94 41.73 -13.51
N HIS A 32 -18.45 42.27 -12.40
CA HIS A 32 -18.36 41.61 -11.10
C HIS A 32 -19.13 40.28 -11.04
N ARG A 33 -20.33 40.18 -11.64
CA ARG A 33 -21.07 38.91 -11.71
C ARG A 33 -20.36 37.82 -12.52
N ARG A 34 -19.65 38.19 -13.58
CA ARG A 34 -18.83 37.24 -14.36
C ARG A 34 -17.63 36.77 -13.54
N LEU A 35 -16.89 37.70 -12.93
CA LEU A 35 -15.77 37.35 -12.06
C LEU A 35 -16.19 36.46 -10.89
N VAL A 36 -17.32 36.75 -10.23
CA VAL A 36 -17.86 35.91 -9.16
C VAL A 36 -18.23 34.52 -9.67
N ARG A 37 -18.86 34.42 -10.86
CA ARG A 37 -19.16 33.13 -11.48
C ARG A 37 -17.88 32.34 -11.78
N ASP A 38 -16.89 32.96 -12.39
CA ASP A 38 -15.63 32.31 -12.77
C ASP A 38 -14.88 31.81 -11.52
N VAL A 39 -14.89 32.60 -10.43
CA VAL A 39 -14.34 32.18 -9.14
C VAL A 39 -15.12 31.00 -8.55
N ILE A 40 -16.45 31.03 -8.58
CA ILE A 40 -17.28 29.91 -8.10
C ILE A 40 -17.00 28.64 -8.91
N GLU A 41 -16.86 28.76 -10.24
CA GLU A 41 -16.58 27.63 -11.12
C GLU A 41 -15.21 27.00 -10.84
N ILE A 42 -14.17 27.83 -10.62
CA ILE A 42 -12.83 27.35 -10.23
C ILE A 42 -12.88 26.68 -8.84
N VAL A 43 -13.55 27.30 -7.86
CA VAL A 43 -13.70 26.73 -6.52
C VAL A 43 -14.43 25.40 -6.59
N LEU A 44 -15.51 25.33 -7.37
CA LEU A 44 -16.28 24.10 -7.57
C LEU A 44 -15.41 23.02 -8.21
N LEU A 45 -14.63 23.35 -9.24
CA LEU A 45 -13.72 22.41 -9.88
C LEU A 45 -12.64 21.91 -8.91
N ILE A 46 -12.06 22.79 -8.09
CA ILE A 46 -11.09 22.40 -7.06
C ILE A 46 -11.75 21.45 -6.06
N VAL A 47 -12.94 21.77 -5.54
CA VAL A 47 -13.64 20.92 -4.57
C VAL A 47 -14.01 19.56 -5.18
N ILE A 48 -14.56 19.55 -6.40
CA ILE A 48 -14.95 18.32 -7.10
C ILE A 48 -13.75 17.43 -7.41
N THR A 49 -12.58 18.00 -7.68
CA THR A 49 -11.38 17.21 -8.01
C THR A 49 -10.59 16.82 -6.75
N TYR A 50 -10.37 17.75 -5.83
CA TYR A 50 -9.59 17.54 -4.61
C TYR A 50 -10.26 16.57 -3.64
N THR A 51 -11.57 16.72 -3.41
CA THR A 51 -12.31 15.94 -2.41
C THR A 51 -12.26 14.43 -2.66
N PRO A 52 -12.61 13.90 -3.86
CA PRO A 52 -12.55 12.46 -4.10
C PRO A 52 -11.12 11.93 -4.03
N ILE A 53 -10.13 12.68 -4.55
CA ILE A 53 -8.72 12.26 -4.48
C ILE A 53 -8.28 12.10 -3.02
N ASN A 54 -8.55 13.11 -2.18
CA ASN A 54 -8.16 13.07 -0.76
C ASN A 54 -8.95 12.05 0.06
N LEU A 55 -10.17 11.69 -0.37
CA LEU A 55 -10.98 10.67 0.30
C LEU A 55 -10.53 9.25 -0.08
N MET A 56 -10.18 9.03 -1.35
CA MET A 56 -9.82 7.72 -1.89
C MET A 56 -8.34 7.37 -1.69
N THR A 57 -7.49 8.37 -1.44
CA THR A 57 -6.05 8.18 -1.23
C THR A 57 -5.59 8.68 0.13
N ALA A 58 -4.52 8.08 0.65
CA ALA A 58 -3.76 8.61 1.77
C ALA A 58 -2.27 8.62 1.44
N ARG A 59 -1.50 9.41 2.19
CA ARG A 59 -0.04 9.47 2.09
C ARG A 59 0.53 8.89 3.37
N ALA A 60 1.48 7.98 3.24
CA ALA A 60 2.17 7.35 4.36
C ALA A 60 3.69 7.51 4.19
N VAL A 61 4.37 7.75 5.31
CA VAL A 61 5.82 7.70 5.42
C VAL A 61 6.17 6.33 6.00
N VAL A 62 7.11 5.63 5.38
CA VAL A 62 7.62 4.38 5.94
C VAL A 62 8.60 4.70 7.06
N GLU A 63 8.30 4.20 8.26
CA GLU A 63 9.17 4.34 9.42
C GLU A 63 9.68 2.97 9.91
N GLY A 64 10.98 2.92 10.16
CA GLY A 64 11.65 1.75 10.72
C GLY A 64 11.99 0.64 9.70
N PRO A 65 12.67 -0.43 10.16
CA PRO A 65 13.28 -1.43 9.29
C PRO A 65 12.37 -2.59 8.90
N SER A 66 11.14 -2.64 9.40
CA SER A 66 10.27 -3.84 9.35
C SER A 66 9.89 -4.34 7.96
N MET A 67 10.00 -3.47 6.95
CA MET A 67 9.66 -3.78 5.56
C MET A 67 10.89 -3.83 4.63
N LYS A 68 12.10 -3.81 5.19
CA LYS A 68 13.33 -4.01 4.41
C LYS A 68 13.35 -5.43 3.80
N PRO A 69 13.96 -5.61 2.61
CA PRO A 69 14.61 -4.60 1.78
C PRO A 69 13.64 -3.85 0.85
N ASN A 70 12.36 -4.24 0.82
CA ASN A 70 11.40 -3.73 -0.17
C ASN A 70 11.01 -2.28 0.08
N PHE A 71 10.99 -1.86 1.35
CA PHE A 71 10.75 -0.50 1.79
C PHE A 71 11.82 -0.07 2.80
N GLU A 72 12.26 1.17 2.67
CA GLU A 72 13.23 1.78 3.57
C GLU A 72 12.62 2.96 4.33
N THR A 73 13.20 3.28 5.48
CA THR A 73 12.81 4.46 6.26
C THR A 73 12.87 5.72 5.39
N GLY A 74 11.79 6.49 5.37
CA GLY A 74 11.66 7.71 4.57
C GLY A 74 11.06 7.51 3.18
N ASP A 75 10.76 6.27 2.76
CA ASP A 75 9.96 6.03 1.55
C ASP A 75 8.57 6.68 1.72
N LEU A 76 8.12 7.41 0.70
CA LEU A 76 6.76 7.98 0.67
C LEU A 76 5.88 7.16 -0.25
N VAL A 77 4.73 6.75 0.30
CA VAL A 77 3.81 5.82 -0.36
C VAL A 77 2.42 6.44 -0.46
N ILE A 78 1.79 6.31 -1.63
CA ILE A 78 0.37 6.55 -1.81
C ILE A 78 -0.38 5.27 -1.46
N VAL A 79 -1.34 5.41 -0.56
CA VAL A 79 -2.23 4.35 -0.11
C VAL A 79 -3.57 4.50 -0.80
N ASN A 80 -4.05 3.43 -1.42
CA ASN A 80 -5.39 3.35 -2.01
C ASN A 80 -6.39 2.82 -0.98
N ARG A 81 -7.24 3.71 -0.46
CA ARG A 81 -8.32 3.38 0.49
C ARG A 81 -9.49 2.67 -0.21
N SER A 82 -9.73 3.01 -1.47
CA SER A 82 -10.83 2.45 -2.25
C SER A 82 -10.60 1.01 -2.72
N ALA A 83 -9.37 0.50 -2.63
CA ALA A 83 -9.02 -0.88 -3.01
C ALA A 83 -9.92 -1.92 -2.33
N TYR A 84 -10.41 -1.63 -1.13
CA TYR A 84 -11.20 -2.55 -0.32
C TYR A 84 -12.68 -2.15 -0.16
N PHE A 85 -13.18 -1.22 -0.98
CA PHE A 85 -14.61 -0.90 -1.02
C PHE A 85 -15.44 -1.98 -1.71
N PHE A 86 -14.92 -2.52 -2.82
CA PHE A 86 -15.59 -3.56 -3.61
C PHE A 86 -14.89 -4.92 -3.56
N GLY A 87 -13.72 -4.99 -2.93
CA GLY A 87 -12.91 -6.21 -2.78
C GLY A 87 -12.46 -6.44 -1.35
N ALA A 88 -12.13 -7.67 -1.01
CA ALA A 88 -11.44 -7.99 0.23
C ALA A 88 -9.91 -7.85 0.06
N PRO A 89 -9.17 -7.46 1.11
CA PRO A 89 -7.72 -7.57 1.11
C PRO A 89 -7.27 -8.99 0.78
N GLN A 90 -6.24 -9.12 -0.04
CA GLN A 90 -5.75 -10.40 -0.53
C GLN A 90 -4.37 -10.73 0.04
N ARG A 91 -4.03 -12.02 0.04
CA ARG A 91 -2.69 -12.46 0.45
C ARG A 91 -1.66 -11.84 -0.48
N GLY A 92 -0.57 -11.34 0.11
CA GLY A 92 0.50 -10.65 -0.59
C GLY A 92 0.31 -9.13 -0.70
N ASP A 93 -0.89 -8.60 -0.41
CA ASP A 93 -1.13 -7.16 -0.42
C ASP A 93 -0.27 -6.46 0.65
N VAL A 94 0.39 -5.36 0.29
CA VAL A 94 1.05 -4.47 1.26
C VAL A 94 0.03 -3.45 1.69
N VAL A 95 -0.15 -3.30 2.99
CA VAL A 95 -1.20 -2.46 3.57
C VAL A 95 -0.65 -1.52 4.61
N VAL A 96 -1.30 -0.36 4.69
CA VAL A 96 -1.16 0.55 5.82
C VAL A 96 -2.32 0.28 6.78
N LEU A 97 -2.03 0.20 8.07
CA LEU A 97 -3.01 -0.10 9.12
C LEU A 97 -2.77 0.76 10.36
N HIS A 98 -3.83 1.01 11.12
CA HIS A 98 -3.71 1.58 12.45
C HIS A 98 -3.05 0.59 13.40
N ASN A 99 -2.14 1.09 14.25
CA ASN A 99 -1.42 0.23 15.17
C ASN A 99 -2.36 -0.44 16.18
N PRO A 100 -2.44 -1.79 16.23
CA PRO A 100 -3.37 -2.50 17.10
C PRO A 100 -3.08 -2.31 18.60
N ARG A 101 -1.85 -1.95 18.98
CA ARG A 101 -1.47 -1.77 20.39
C ARG A 101 -1.70 -0.36 20.91
N ASN A 102 -1.78 0.63 20.02
CA ASN A 102 -2.04 2.00 20.40
C ASN A 102 -2.64 2.80 19.23
N SER A 103 -3.93 3.12 19.31
CA SER A 103 -4.63 3.88 18.27
C SER A 103 -4.20 5.35 18.17
N THR A 104 -3.44 5.88 19.14
CA THR A 104 -2.80 7.21 19.04
C THR A 104 -1.38 7.18 18.48
N SER A 105 -0.85 6.00 18.15
CA SER A 105 0.47 5.87 17.51
C SER A 105 0.39 5.84 15.99
N ASP A 106 1.55 5.96 15.36
CA ASP A 106 1.70 6.03 13.92
C ASP A 106 1.18 4.77 13.19
N ASP A 107 0.64 4.99 11.99
CA ASP A 107 0.19 3.92 11.11
C ASP A 107 1.36 2.99 10.75
N LEU A 108 1.10 1.69 10.65
CA LEU A 108 2.08 0.67 10.31
C LEU A 108 1.91 0.26 8.85
N ILE A 109 3.03 -0.02 8.18
CA ILE A 109 3.05 -0.72 6.89
C ILE A 109 3.49 -2.17 7.09
N LYS A 110 2.69 -3.12 6.59
CA LYS A 110 2.92 -4.58 6.68
C LYS A 110 2.36 -5.30 5.46
N ARG A 111 2.68 -6.58 5.29
CA ARG A 111 2.11 -7.43 4.23
C ARG A 111 1.08 -8.39 4.81
N ILE A 112 -0.01 -8.59 4.07
CA ILE A 112 -1.03 -9.59 4.40
C ILE A 112 -0.50 -10.97 4.06
N ILE A 113 -0.40 -11.80 5.09
CA ILE A 113 0.11 -13.17 5.02
C ILE A 113 -0.99 -14.19 5.25
N GLY A 114 -1.97 -13.92 6.11
CA GLY A 114 -3.10 -14.81 6.36
C GLY A 114 -4.44 -14.13 6.12
N LEU A 115 -5.37 -14.89 5.54
CA LEU A 115 -6.73 -14.45 5.23
C LEU A 115 -7.73 -14.99 6.25
N PRO A 116 -8.95 -14.42 6.29
CA PRO A 116 -9.98 -14.89 7.20
C PRO A 116 -10.22 -16.39 7.15
N SER A 117 -10.47 -16.98 8.33
CA SER A 117 -10.74 -18.41 8.51
C SER A 117 -9.59 -19.36 8.14
N GLU A 118 -8.38 -18.84 7.94
CA GLU A 118 -7.20 -19.67 7.71
C GLU A 118 -6.45 -20.02 9.00
N THR A 119 -5.69 -21.11 8.92
CA THR A 119 -4.67 -21.44 9.90
C THR A 119 -3.31 -21.02 9.36
N ILE A 120 -2.64 -20.11 10.07
CA ILE A 120 -1.27 -19.70 9.77
C ILE A 120 -0.34 -20.37 10.76
N GLU A 121 0.68 -21.03 10.24
CA GLU A 121 1.72 -21.67 11.04
C GLU A 121 3.08 -21.18 10.59
N ILE A 122 3.94 -20.84 11.55
CA ILE A 122 5.33 -20.51 11.31
C ILE A 122 6.18 -21.65 11.88
N ARG A 123 7.03 -22.25 11.05
CA ARG A 123 8.00 -23.28 11.44
C ARG A 123 9.39 -22.81 11.05
N GLU A 124 10.25 -22.56 12.04
CA GLU A 124 11.61 -22.07 11.80
C GLU A 124 11.65 -20.85 10.85
N GLY A 125 10.71 -19.92 11.06
CA GLY A 125 10.55 -18.70 10.26
C GLY A 125 9.88 -18.85 8.90
N ARG A 126 9.61 -20.08 8.44
CA ARG A 126 8.83 -20.32 7.20
C ARG A 126 7.34 -20.33 7.50
N VAL A 127 6.57 -19.68 6.63
CA VAL A 127 5.12 -19.55 6.77
C VAL A 127 4.41 -20.65 6.02
N TYR A 128 3.42 -21.26 6.66
CA TYR A 128 2.49 -22.22 6.09
C TYR A 128 1.08 -21.65 6.27
N ALA A 129 0.31 -21.59 5.18
CA ALA A 129 -1.10 -21.22 5.22
C ALA A 129 -1.94 -22.47 4.93
N ASN A 130 -2.82 -22.84 5.85
CA ASN A 130 -3.53 -24.13 5.85
C ASN A 130 -2.57 -25.28 5.48
N GLY A 131 -1.45 -25.39 6.21
CA GLY A 131 -0.42 -26.42 6.02
C GLY A 131 0.38 -26.37 4.70
N THR A 132 0.05 -25.49 3.76
CA THR A 132 0.79 -25.31 2.51
C THR A 132 1.89 -24.28 2.71
N LEU A 133 3.14 -24.63 2.35
CA LEU A 133 4.27 -23.71 2.41
C LEU A 133 3.99 -22.50 1.50
N LEU A 134 4.10 -21.31 2.07
CA LEU A 134 3.98 -20.06 1.32
C LEU A 134 5.34 -19.71 0.69
N GLU A 135 5.37 -19.51 -0.64
CA GLU A 135 6.57 -19.04 -1.33
C GLU A 135 6.69 -17.51 -1.23
N GLU A 136 7.73 -17.01 -0.56
CA GLU A 136 7.83 -15.60 -0.22
C GLU A 136 9.08 -14.95 -0.83
N PRO A 137 9.09 -14.67 -2.15
CA PRO A 137 10.28 -14.15 -2.85
C PRO A 137 10.69 -12.74 -2.41
N TYR A 138 9.83 -12.03 -1.68
CA TYR A 138 10.10 -10.71 -1.11
C TYR A 138 10.81 -10.74 0.25
N VAL A 139 10.99 -11.92 0.85
CA VAL A 139 11.65 -12.10 2.16
C VAL A 139 13.12 -12.47 1.94
N ASN A 140 14.04 -11.74 2.57
CA ASN A 140 15.47 -12.01 2.49
C ASN A 140 16.08 -12.55 3.79
N ASN A 141 15.30 -12.59 4.88
CA ASN A 141 15.73 -13.06 6.18
C ASN A 141 14.56 -13.74 6.90
N PHE A 142 14.87 -14.71 7.76
CA PHE A 142 13.88 -15.44 8.55
C PHE A 142 14.06 -15.13 10.03
N CYS A 143 12.95 -15.13 10.79
CA CYS A 143 13.01 -15.15 12.25
C CYS A 143 13.35 -16.58 12.74
N THR A 144 13.83 -16.72 13.96
CA THR A 144 13.87 -18.01 14.67
C THR A 144 12.57 -18.27 15.44
N CYS A 145 11.44 -17.85 14.86
CA CYS A 145 10.14 -17.87 15.51
C CYS A 145 9.32 -19.08 15.04
N SER A 146 8.39 -19.51 15.88
CA SER A 146 7.44 -20.58 15.57
C SER A 146 6.14 -20.33 16.32
N GLY A 147 5.03 -20.74 15.73
CA GLY A 147 3.71 -20.52 16.30
C GLY A 147 2.61 -20.91 15.32
N MET A 148 1.39 -20.99 15.83
CA MET A 148 0.20 -21.32 15.06
C MET A 148 -0.95 -20.41 15.48
N TRP A 149 -1.67 -19.87 14.50
CA TRP A 149 -2.77 -18.94 14.69
C TRP A 149 -3.94 -19.37 13.81
N ILE A 150 -5.12 -19.50 14.41
CA ILE A 150 -6.37 -19.78 13.69
C ILE A 150 -7.12 -18.45 13.61
N LEU A 151 -7.31 -17.94 12.39
CA LEU A 151 -7.92 -16.64 12.16
C LEU A 151 -9.44 -16.75 12.18
N LYS A 152 -10.10 -15.74 12.75
CA LYS A 152 -11.55 -15.57 12.63
C LYS A 152 -11.96 -15.07 11.24
N ALA A 153 -13.27 -14.97 11.01
CA ALA A 153 -13.87 -14.56 9.73
C ALA A 153 -13.60 -13.10 9.33
N ASP A 154 -13.08 -12.27 10.23
CA ASP A 154 -12.73 -10.87 10.00
C ASP A 154 -11.28 -10.52 10.36
N GLU A 155 -10.47 -11.54 10.69
CA GLU A 155 -9.09 -11.40 11.09
C GLU A 155 -8.13 -11.65 9.92
N TYR A 156 -7.02 -10.91 9.93
CA TYR A 156 -5.91 -11.04 8.99
C TYR A 156 -4.62 -11.25 9.77
N PHE A 157 -3.71 -12.04 9.22
CA PHE A 157 -2.37 -12.20 9.76
C PHE A 157 -1.40 -11.39 8.91
N ILE A 158 -0.64 -10.48 9.53
CA ILE A 158 0.26 -9.58 8.83
C ILE A 158 1.70 -9.77 9.31
N LEU A 159 2.66 -9.76 8.39
CA LEU A 159 4.08 -9.79 8.71
C LEU A 159 4.81 -8.63 8.04
N GLY A 160 5.92 -8.21 8.63
CA GLY A 160 6.92 -7.42 7.94
C GLY A 160 7.72 -8.29 6.95
N ASP A 161 8.20 -7.67 5.88
CA ASP A 161 9.10 -8.35 4.94
C ASP A 161 10.47 -8.64 5.59
N ASN A 162 10.89 -7.82 6.56
CA ASN A 162 12.08 -8.03 7.37
C ASN A 162 11.75 -8.90 8.59
N ARG A 163 11.72 -10.23 8.42
CA ARG A 163 11.15 -11.14 9.43
C ARG A 163 11.85 -11.14 10.77
N SER A 164 13.17 -10.97 10.79
CA SER A 164 13.91 -10.95 12.04
C SER A 164 13.84 -9.60 12.77
N ASN A 165 13.27 -8.55 12.16
CA ASN A 165 13.22 -7.21 12.72
C ASN A 165 11.90 -6.51 12.38
N SER A 166 10.80 -7.18 12.68
CA SER A 166 9.46 -6.65 12.52
C SER A 166 8.65 -6.94 13.78
N PHE A 167 7.88 -5.95 14.22
CA PHE A 167 6.87 -6.12 15.24
C PHE A 167 5.51 -6.20 14.56
N ASP A 168 4.93 -7.41 14.50
CA ASP A 168 3.76 -7.72 13.68
C ASP A 168 2.92 -8.87 14.29
N SER A 169 2.08 -9.55 13.50
CA SER A 169 1.15 -10.55 14.02
C SER A 169 1.82 -11.74 14.70
N HIS A 170 3.10 -12.05 14.44
CA HIS A 170 3.77 -13.10 15.21
C HIS A 170 4.04 -12.69 16.66
N ASN A 171 4.03 -11.39 16.98
CA ASN A 171 4.23 -10.87 18.34
C ASN A 171 2.92 -10.55 19.05
N PHE A 172 1.93 -9.99 18.35
CA PHE A 172 0.68 -9.51 18.95
C PHE A 172 -0.58 -10.24 18.47
N GLY A 173 -0.46 -11.18 17.53
CA GLY A 173 -1.58 -11.94 16.98
C GLY A 173 -2.22 -11.32 15.74
N PRO A 174 -3.30 -11.95 15.22
CA PRO A 174 -4.06 -11.44 14.08
C PRO A 174 -4.69 -10.06 14.37
N ILE A 175 -5.00 -9.33 13.29
CA ILE A 175 -5.66 -8.02 13.34
C ILE A 175 -7.03 -8.05 12.67
N ASN A 176 -7.96 -7.23 13.16
CA ASN A 176 -9.27 -7.08 12.54
C ASN A 176 -9.18 -6.26 11.24
N LYS A 177 -10.04 -6.59 10.26
CA LYS A 177 -10.13 -5.89 8.96
C LYS A 177 -10.25 -4.37 9.10
N ASN A 178 -10.96 -3.89 10.12
CA ASN A 178 -11.21 -2.45 10.34
C ASN A 178 -9.97 -1.63 10.69
N LEU A 179 -8.85 -2.28 11.07
CA LEU A 179 -7.58 -1.59 11.28
C LEU A 179 -6.86 -1.29 9.96
N ILE A 180 -7.23 -1.97 8.86
CA ILE A 180 -6.60 -1.77 7.56
C ILE A 180 -7.12 -0.46 6.94
N VAL A 181 -6.21 0.51 6.75
CA VAL A 181 -6.50 1.80 6.13
C VAL A 181 -6.62 1.67 4.62
N GLY A 182 -5.74 0.89 3.99
CA GLY A 182 -5.77 0.69 2.54
C GLY A 182 -4.53 -0.01 2.00
N GLN A 183 -4.52 -0.25 0.69
CA GLN A 183 -3.41 -0.91 0.00
C GLN A 183 -2.32 0.10 -0.36
N ALA A 184 -1.07 -0.19 -0.02
CA ALA A 184 0.08 0.57 -0.48
C ALA A 184 0.22 0.40 -1.99
N TRP A 185 0.01 1.46 -2.77
CA TRP A 185 -0.13 1.36 -4.23
C TRP A 185 1.12 1.83 -4.98
N ILE A 186 1.64 3.01 -4.64
CA ILE A 186 2.75 3.65 -5.36
C ILE A 186 3.76 4.16 -4.35
N ARG A 187 5.04 3.79 -4.51
CA ARG A 187 6.14 4.52 -3.88
C ARG A 187 6.56 5.65 -4.81
N TYR A 188 6.40 6.89 -4.36
CA TYR A 188 6.69 8.07 -5.17
C TYR A 188 7.95 8.82 -4.73
N TYR A 189 8.50 8.51 -3.56
CA TYR A 189 9.78 9.04 -3.09
C TYR A 189 10.58 7.93 -2.36
N PRO A 190 11.92 7.88 -2.51
CA PRO A 190 12.75 8.74 -3.35
C PRO A 190 12.50 8.51 -4.85
N LEU A 191 12.67 9.54 -5.68
CA LEU A 191 12.35 9.49 -7.12
C LEU A 191 13.12 8.40 -7.86
N SER A 192 14.34 8.06 -7.41
CA SER A 192 15.15 6.97 -7.95
C SER A 192 14.54 5.57 -7.73
N LYS A 193 13.61 5.45 -6.77
CA LYS A 193 12.90 4.21 -6.45
C LYS A 193 11.40 4.30 -6.76
N PHE A 194 10.99 5.26 -7.60
CA PHE A 194 9.59 5.39 -8.03
C PHE A 194 9.10 4.06 -8.63
N THR A 195 8.03 3.50 -8.07
CA THR A 195 7.45 2.25 -8.58
C THR A 195 6.00 2.09 -8.16
N ILE A 196 5.25 1.35 -8.97
CA ILE A 196 4.02 0.69 -8.52
C ILE A 196 4.45 -0.48 -7.63
N ILE A 197 3.83 -0.60 -6.46
CA ILE A 197 4.17 -1.63 -5.48
C ILE A 197 3.61 -2.97 -5.96
N ALA A 198 4.47 -3.99 -6.00
CA ALA A 198 4.09 -5.33 -6.42
C ALA A 198 3.36 -6.08 -5.29
N HIS A 199 2.27 -6.73 -5.67
CA HIS A 199 1.46 -7.58 -4.80
C HIS A 199 1.43 -8.98 -5.40
N PRO A 200 2.31 -9.90 -4.94
CA PRO A 200 2.28 -11.27 -5.42
C PRO A 200 0.91 -11.88 -5.12
N ARG A 201 0.30 -12.50 -6.13
CA ARG A 201 -0.97 -13.18 -5.98
C ARG A 201 -0.69 -14.64 -5.70
N TYR A 202 -1.34 -15.16 -4.67
CA TYR A 202 -1.26 -16.55 -4.31
C TYR A 202 -2.49 -17.29 -4.81
N PRO A 203 -2.34 -18.54 -5.29
CA PRO A 203 -3.51 -19.38 -5.54
C PRO A 203 -4.30 -19.53 -4.25
N THR A 204 -5.62 -19.65 -4.38
CA THR A 204 -6.50 -19.95 -3.25
C THR A 204 -6.07 -21.28 -2.64
N VAL A 205 -5.68 -21.25 -1.38
CA VAL A 205 -5.42 -22.48 -0.62
C VAL A 205 -6.76 -23.14 -0.32
N ASP A 206 -6.85 -24.47 -0.47
CA ASP A 206 -8.12 -25.19 -0.29
C ASP A 206 -8.71 -24.93 1.11
N PRO A 207 -9.92 -24.37 1.23
CA PRO A 207 -10.56 -24.09 2.51
C PRO A 207 -10.93 -25.37 3.28
N ASN A 208 -10.98 -26.53 2.62
CA ASN A 208 -11.27 -27.82 3.26
C ASN A 208 -9.99 -28.56 3.70
N TYR A 209 -8.83 -27.93 3.61
CA TYR A 209 -7.60 -28.54 4.08
C TYR A 209 -7.66 -28.75 5.59
N VAL A 210 -7.74 -30.01 6.01
CA VAL A 210 -7.55 -30.44 7.39
C VAL A 210 -6.06 -30.72 7.57
N PRO A 211 -5.32 -29.98 8.41
CA PRO A 211 -3.92 -30.29 8.65
C PRO A 211 -3.79 -31.72 9.16
N PRO A 212 -2.79 -32.49 8.70
CA PRO A 212 -2.54 -33.80 9.28
C PRO A 212 -2.28 -33.61 10.77
N THR A 213 -2.95 -34.42 11.60
CA THR A 213 -2.66 -34.50 13.03
C THR A 213 -1.14 -34.61 13.21
N PRO A 214 -0.49 -33.78 14.04
CA PRO A 214 0.94 -33.86 14.24
C PRO A 214 1.26 -35.32 14.61
N THR A 215 1.97 -36.01 13.72
CA THR A 215 2.49 -37.33 14.05
C THR A 215 3.39 -37.12 15.25
N PRO A 216 3.16 -37.77 16.40
CA PRO A 216 4.04 -37.61 17.53
C PRO A 216 5.45 -37.92 17.05
N THR A 217 6.33 -36.93 17.11
CA THR A 217 7.74 -37.11 16.83
C THR A 217 8.17 -38.32 17.65
N PRO A 218 8.75 -39.38 17.05
CA PRO A 218 9.24 -40.50 17.83
C PRO A 218 10.16 -39.92 18.89
N GLN A 219 9.78 -40.06 20.16
CA GLN A 219 10.62 -39.59 21.25
C GLN A 219 11.94 -40.33 21.09
N VAL A 220 13.01 -39.57 20.82
CA VAL A 220 14.36 -40.10 20.84
C VAL A 220 14.55 -40.62 22.26
N THR A 221 14.38 -41.93 22.40
CA THR A 221 14.59 -42.61 23.68
C THR A 221 16.04 -42.31 24.04
N PRO A 222 16.34 -41.76 25.23
CA PRO A 222 17.72 -41.53 25.63
C PRO A 222 18.46 -42.87 25.47
N MET A 223 19.51 -42.89 24.65
CA MET A 223 20.36 -44.07 24.55
C MET A 223 20.89 -44.36 25.96
N LEU A 224 20.62 -45.56 26.47
CA LEU A 224 21.22 -46.03 27.71
C LEU A 224 22.76 -45.88 27.59
N PRO A 225 23.44 -45.34 28.60
CA PRO A 225 24.90 -45.38 28.64
C PRO A 225 25.32 -46.86 28.70
N GLY A 226 25.99 -47.37 27.66
CA GLY A 226 26.61 -48.70 27.68
C GLY A 226 26.29 -49.68 26.55
N ALA A 227 25.66 -49.26 25.44
CA ALA A 227 25.55 -50.15 24.28
C ALA A 227 26.93 -50.36 23.61
N PRO A 228 27.36 -51.61 23.32
CA PRO A 228 28.64 -51.88 22.69
C PRO A 228 28.68 -51.32 21.25
N SER A 229 29.80 -50.71 20.88
CA SER A 229 30.05 -50.22 19.53
C SER A 229 30.08 -51.39 18.55
N TYR A 230 29.15 -51.40 17.59
CA TYR A 230 29.24 -52.29 16.43
C TYR A 230 30.47 -51.93 15.60
N PRO A 231 31.26 -52.91 15.12
CA PRO A 231 32.37 -52.64 14.23
C PRO A 231 31.87 -52.14 12.86
N PRO A 232 32.68 -51.34 12.14
CA PRO A 232 32.31 -50.83 10.83
C PRO A 232 32.11 -51.97 9.82
N ALA A 233 31.11 -51.80 8.96
CA ALA A 233 30.76 -52.75 7.92
C ALA A 233 31.96 -53.06 7.02
N LEU A 234 32.22 -54.36 6.81
CA LEU A 234 33.23 -54.86 5.88
C LEU A 234 32.90 -54.43 4.44
N THR A 235 33.86 -53.79 3.78
CA THR A 235 33.81 -53.50 2.33
C THR A 235 33.88 -54.80 1.52
N PRO A 236 33.10 -54.97 0.44
CA PRO A 236 33.24 -56.12 -0.45
C PRO A 236 34.59 -56.10 -1.19
N ARG A 237 35.36 -57.19 -1.07
CA ARG A 237 36.50 -57.52 -1.95
C ARG A 237 35.97 -58.32 -3.13
N ASP A 238 35.94 -57.72 -4.32
CA ASP A 238 35.75 -58.46 -5.57
C ASP A 238 37.11 -58.87 -6.14
N ASN A 239 37.51 -60.09 -5.81
CA ASN A 239 38.53 -60.86 -6.52
C ASN A 239 37.82 -61.77 -7.53
N LEU A 240 37.87 -61.44 -8.82
CA LEU A 240 37.54 -62.35 -9.91
C LEU A 240 38.62 -62.29 -10.99
N ASN A 241 39.62 -63.17 -10.87
CA ASN A 241 40.24 -63.85 -12.00
C ASN A 241 40.87 -65.16 -11.47
N PRO A 242 40.54 -66.33 -12.04
CA PRO A 242 41.41 -66.85 -13.09
C PRO A 242 40.67 -67.70 -14.16
N ARG A 243 41.13 -67.64 -15.42
CA ARG A 243 41.30 -68.82 -16.30
C ARG A 243 42.03 -68.44 -17.59
N GLY A 244 43.13 -69.13 -17.86
CA GLY A 244 43.83 -69.15 -19.14
C GLY A 244 43.56 -70.42 -19.95
N GLY A 245 44.09 -70.44 -21.19
CA GLY A 245 44.09 -71.53 -22.18
C GLY A 245 42.86 -71.45 -23.10
N VAL A 246 42.97 -71.26 -24.42
CA VAL A 246 43.95 -71.70 -25.44
C VAL A 246 44.30 -70.56 -26.38
#